data_AF-A0AAW6VB84-F1
#
_entry.id   AF-A0AAW6VB84-F1
#
_cell.length_a   1.000
_cell.length_b   1.000
_cell.length_c   1.000
_cell.angle_alpha   90.00
_cell.angle_beta   90.00
_cell.angle_gamma   90.00
#
_symmetry.space_group_name_H-M   'P 1'
#
loop_
_entity.id
_entity.type
_entity.pdbx_description
1 polymer ?
#
loop_
_entity_poly.entity_id
_entity_poly.type
_entity_poly.pdbx_seq_one_letter_code
_entity_poly.pdbx_strand_id
1 'polypeptide(L)'
;MAVTSKKPILVDQPILEGLQRLRDDECRRSAVGAAPSIQELARHLLRQGIHRHEAARSNATAQKGETNAANETTLMGASSVRYER
;
A
#
# COMPACT_ATOMS: atom_id res chain seq x y z
N MET A 1 -14.11 25.46 -15.17
CA MET A 1 -13.76 24.03 -15.04
C MET A 1 -12.25 23.94 -14.86
N ALA A 2 -11.75 23.40 -13.73
CA ALA A 2 -10.32 23.30 -13.48
C ALA A 2 -9.71 22.21 -14.37
N VAL A 3 -9.14 22.61 -15.50
CA VAL A 3 -8.32 21.75 -16.35
C VAL A 3 -7.00 21.53 -15.62
N THR A 4 -6.99 20.58 -14.69
CA THR A 4 -5.74 20.05 -14.13
C THR A 4 -4.93 19.51 -15.32
N SER A 5 -3.83 20.18 -15.68
CA SER A 5 -2.93 19.76 -16.75
C SER A 5 -2.23 18.47 -16.33
N LYS A 6 -2.93 17.34 -16.46
CA LYS A 6 -2.39 16.04 -16.10
C LYS A 6 -1.39 15.65 -17.18
N LYS A 7 -0.11 15.66 -16.83
CA LYS A 7 0.96 15.15 -17.69
C LYS A 7 0.61 13.71 -18.11
N PRO A 8 0.62 13.38 -19.41
CA PRO A 8 0.41 12.02 -19.85
C PRO A 8 1.53 11.13 -19.31
N ILE A 9 1.18 9.89 -18.99
CA ILE A 9 2.15 8.86 -18.61
C ILE A 9 2.27 7.88 -19.77
N LEU A 10 3.49 7.42 -20.03
CA LEU A 10 3.75 6.32 -20.93
C LEU A 10 3.59 5.02 -20.15
N VAL A 11 2.89 4.06 -20.75
CA VAL A 11 2.65 2.74 -20.18
C VAL A 11 2.89 1.69 -21.25
N ASP A 12 3.40 0.54 -20.82
CA ASP A 12 3.61 -0.58 -21.73
C ASP A 12 2.29 -1.19 -22.18
N GLN A 13 2.31 -1.81 -23.37
CA GLN A 13 1.15 -2.46 -23.97
C GLN A 13 0.44 -3.45 -23.03
N PRO A 14 1.14 -4.32 -22.27
CA PRO A 14 0.47 -5.27 -21.37
C PRO A 14 -0.32 -4.59 -20.25
N ILE A 15 0.13 -3.40 -19.80
CA ILE A 15 -0.57 -2.62 -18.77
C ILE A 15 -1.87 -2.07 -19.35
N LEU A 16 -1.81 -1.52 -20.57
CA LEU A 16 -2.98 -1.00 -21.26
C LEU A 16 -4.04 -2.09 -21.50
N GLU A 17 -3.61 -3.26 -21.96
CA GLU A 17 -4.49 -4.43 -22.17
C GLU A 17 -5.09 -4.95 -20.86
N GLY A 18 -4.32 -4.94 -19.77
CA GLY A 18 -4.83 -5.26 -18.43
C GLY A 18 -5.95 -4.31 -18.00
N LEU A 19 -5.75 -3.00 -18.19
CA LEU A 19 -6.76 -1.98 -17.86
C LEU A 19 -8.02 -2.11 -18.74
N GLN A 20 -7.88 -2.43 -20.02
CA GLN A 20 -9.01 -2.66 -20.92
C GLN A 20 -9.87 -3.85 -20.45
N ARG A 21 -9.23 -4.98 -20.13
CA ARG A 21 -9.94 -6.16 -19.62
C ARG A 21 -10.71 -5.86 -18.34
N LEU A 22 -10.08 -5.14 -17.39
CA LEU A 22 -10.74 -4.73 -16.15
C LEU A 22 -11.95 -3.82 -16.40
N ARG A 23 -11.82 -2.86 -17.32
CA ARG A 23 -12.94 -1.99 -17.72
C ARG A 23 -14.07 -2.80 -18.33
N ASP A 24 -13.76 -3.77 -19.18
CA ASP A 24 -14.76 -4.61 -19.84
C ASP A 24 -15.48 -5.51 -18.82
N ASP A 25 -14.78 -6.00 -17.80
CA ASP A 25 -15.36 -6.71 -16.66
C ASP A 25 -16.29 -5.82 -15.82
N GLU A 26 -15.94 -4.55 -15.63
CA GLU A 26 -16.76 -3.57 -14.91
C GLU A 26 -18.00 -3.18 -15.72
N CYS A 27 -17.84 -3.02 -17.04
CA CYS A 27 -18.95 -2.82 -17.98
C CYS A 27 -19.95 -3.97 -17.91
N ARG A 28 -19.47 -5.22 -17.94
CA ARG A 28 -20.32 -6.42 -17.84
C ARG A 28 -21.05 -6.54 -16.50
N ARG A 29 -20.44 -6.07 -15.41
CA ARG A 29 -21.05 -6.06 -14.07
C ARG A 29 -22.04 -4.91 -13.88
N SER A 30 -21.97 -3.87 -14.71
CA SER A 30 -22.84 -2.71 -14.64
C SER A 30 -24.19 -3.01 -15.29
N ALA A 31 -25.28 -2.94 -14.51
CA ALA A 31 -26.64 -3.14 -15.03
C ALA A 31 -27.03 -2.12 -16.12
N VAL A 32 -26.35 -0.99 -16.18
CA VAL A 32 -26.56 0.11 -17.12
C VAL A 32 -25.51 0.16 -18.23
N GLY A 33 -24.56 -0.78 -18.26
CA GLY A 33 -23.45 -0.80 -19.23
C GLY A 33 -22.49 0.38 -19.12
N ALA A 34 -22.57 1.16 -18.04
CA ALA A 34 -21.67 2.27 -17.80
C ALA A 34 -20.35 1.74 -17.21
N ALA A 35 -19.24 2.05 -17.88
CA ALA A 35 -17.89 1.74 -17.40
C ALA A 35 -17.08 3.03 -17.23
N PRO A 36 -16.20 3.11 -16.23
CA PRO A 36 -15.31 4.25 -16.06
C PRO A 36 -14.32 4.35 -17.23
N SER A 37 -13.78 5.55 -17.47
CA SER A 37 -12.70 5.70 -18.44
C SER A 37 -11.44 4.95 -17.98
N ILE A 38 -10.60 4.52 -18.93
CA ILE A 38 -9.33 3.84 -18.64
C ILE A 38 -8.45 4.71 -17.71
N GLN A 39 -8.45 6.03 -17.91
CA GLN A 39 -7.68 6.96 -17.10
C GLN A 39 -8.21 7.08 -15.66
N GLU A 40 -9.52 6.97 -15.46
CA GLU A 40 -10.13 6.96 -14.12
C GLU A 40 -9.81 5.65 -13.40
N LEU A 41 -9.96 4.52 -14.09
CA LEU A 41 -9.63 3.21 -13.56
C LEU A 41 -8.15 3.14 -13.14
N ALA A 42 -7.23 3.58 -14.01
CA ALA A 42 -5.81 3.63 -13.71
C ALA A 42 -5.53 4.51 -12.48
N ARG A 43 -6.15 5.69 -12.39
CA ARG A 43 -5.98 6.60 -11.25
C ARG A 43 -6.53 6.00 -9.95
N HIS A 44 -7.65 5.28 -10.04
CA HIS A 44 -8.24 4.60 -8.90
C HIS A 44 -7.31 3.50 -8.36
N LEU A 45 -6.78 2.66 -9.25
CA LEU A 45 -5.84 1.60 -8.88
C LEU A 45 -4.55 2.13 -8.28
N LEU A 46 -3.98 3.20 -8.84
CA LEU A 46 -2.79 3.85 -8.28
C LEU A 46 -3.04 4.38 -6.87
N ARG A 47 -4.19 5.04 -6.64
CA ARG A 47 -4.57 5.53 -5.30
C ARG A 47 -4.73 4.37 -4.31
N GLN A 48 -5.43 3.31 -4.70
CA GLN A 48 -5.58 2.13 -3.87
C GLN A 48 -4.23 1.48 -3.53
N GLY A 49 -3.32 1.36 -4.51
CA GLY A 49 -1.98 0.83 -4.30
C GLY A 49 -1.16 1.66 -3.32
N ILE A 50 -1.18 2.99 -3.45
CA ILE A 50 -0.48 3.90 -2.53
C ILE A 50 -1.04 3.77 -1.11
N HIS A 51 -2.36 3.82 -0.92
CA HIS A 51 -2.97 3.71 0.40
C HIS A 51 -2.69 2.36 1.08
N ARG A 52 -2.69 1.26 0.32
CA ARG A 52 -2.31 -0.07 0.85
C ARG A 52 -0.85 -0.12 1.28
N HIS A 53 0.04 0.49 0.48
CA HIS A 53 1.46 0.54 0.79
C HIS A 53 1.74 1.40 2.04
N GLU A 54 1.04 2.52 2.20
CA GLU A 54 1.11 3.36 3.41
C GLU A 54 0.66 2.59 4.66
N ALA A 55 -0.47 1.88 4.57
CA ALA A 55 -0.98 1.04 5.68
C ALA A 55 -0.02 -0.12 6.03
N ALA A 56 0.59 -0.75 5.03
CA ALA A 56 1.60 -1.79 5.26
C ALA A 56 2.84 -1.21 5.94
N ARG A 57 3.27 0.00 5.55
CA ARG A 57 4.42 0.69 6.14
C ARG A 57 4.18 1.09 7.59
N SER A 58 3.00 1.61 7.93
CA SER A 58 2.67 1.97 9.31
C SER A 58 2.67 0.76 10.23
N ASN A 59 2.18 -0.39 9.75
CA ASN A 59 2.17 -1.63 10.52
C ASN A 59 3.59 -2.18 10.74
N ALA A 60 4.47 -2.07 9.74
CA ALA A 60 5.88 -2.47 9.88
C ALA A 60 6.66 -1.58 10.87
N THR A 61 6.35 -0.28 10.93
CA THR A 61 6.97 0.62 11.92
C THR A 61 6.46 0.39 13.34
N ALA A 62 5.20 -0.03 13.52
CA ALA A 62 4.65 -0.35 14.83
C ALA A 62 5.34 -1.59 15.44
N GLN A 63 5.53 -2.66 14.66
CA GLN A 63 6.21 -3.88 15.13
C GLN A 63 7.66 -3.65 15.57
N LYS A 64 8.36 -2.70 14.93
CA LYS A 64 9.76 -2.36 15.30
C LYS A 64 9.87 -1.62 16.64
N GLY A 65 8.79 -0.96 17.10
CA GLY A 65 8.73 -0.33 18.42
C GLY A 65 8.59 -1.34 19.55
N GLU A 66 7.84 -2.42 19.32
CA GLU A 66 7.59 -3.48 20.31
C GLU A 66 8.82 -4.37 20.53
N THR A 67 9.58 -4.67 19.46
CA THR A 67 10.80 -5.48 19.57
C THR A 67 11.95 -4.78 20.30
N ASN A 68 11.95 -3.44 20.32
CA ASN A 68 12.95 -2.65 21.03
C ASN A 68 12.64 -2.49 22.53
N ALA A 69 11.38 -2.62 22.95
CA ALA A 69 11.03 -2.59 24.37
C ALA A 69 11.42 -3.89 25.11
N ALA A 70 11.36 -5.03 24.41
CA ALA A 70 11.69 -6.33 24.99
C ALA A 70 13.20 -6.55 25.22
N ASN A 71 14.08 -5.82 24.52
CA ASN A 71 15.53 -6.03 24.64
C ASN A 71 16.17 -5.23 25.79
N GLU A 72 15.55 -4.15 26.26
CA GLU A 72 16.08 -3.35 27.38
C GLU A 72 15.75 -3.98 28.74
N THR A 73 14.63 -4.70 28.87
CA THR A 73 14.23 -5.33 30.14
C THR A 73 15.05 -6.57 30.50
N THR A 74 15.68 -7.24 29.52
CA THR A 74 16.50 -8.44 29.78
C THR A 74 17.95 -8.11 30.19
N LEU A 75 18.47 -6.93 29.83
CA LEU A 75 19.86 -6.55 30.14
C LEU A 75 20.07 -6.02 31.57
N MET A 76 19.01 -5.62 32.29
CA MET A 76 19.09 -5.17 33.68
C MET A 76 19.02 -6.31 34.72
N GLY A 77 18.78 -7.56 34.31
CA GLY A 77 18.56 -8.69 35.22
C GLY A 77 19.77 -9.59 35.52
N ALA A 78 20.92 -9.39 34.85
CA ALA A 78 22.02 -10.36 34.87
C ALA A 78 23.31 -9.90 35.59
N SER A 79 23.22 -8.90 36.48
CA SER A 79 24.37 -8.47 37.31
C SER A 79 24.01 -8.50 38.80
N SER A 80 24.07 -9.68 39.41
CA SER A 80 24.35 -9.77 40.85
C SER A 80 25.22 -11.00 41.09
N VAL A 81 26.53 -10.78 40.92
CA VAL A 81 27.59 -11.73 41.24
C VAL A 81 27.56 -11.96 42.75
N ARG A 82 27.39 -13.22 43.15
CA ARG A 82 27.48 -13.67 44.54
C ARG A 82 28.87 -13.36 45.08
N TYR A 83 28.94 -12.58 46.16
CA TYR A 83 30.07 -12.57 47.07
C TYR A 83 29.67 -13.39 48.30
N GLU A 84 30.17 -14.62 48.41
CA GLU A 84 30.31 -15.28 49.71
C GLU A 84 31.81 -15.27 50.06
N ARG A 85 32.11 -14.83 51.28
CA ARG A 85 33.44 -14.85 51.90
C ARG A 85 33.39 -15.80 53.08
#